data_AF-F8PQE3-F1
#
_entry.id   AF-F8PQE3-F1
#
_cell.length_a   1.000
_cell.length_b   1.000
_cell.length_c   1.000
_cell.angle_alpha   90.00
_cell.angle_beta   90.00
_cell.angle_gamma   90.00
#
_symmetry.space_group_name_H-M   'P 1'
#
loop_
_entity.id
_entity.type
_entity.pdbx_description
1 polymer ?
#
loop_
_entity_poly.entity_id
_entity_poly.type
_entity_poly.pdbx_seq_one_letter_code
_entity_poly.pdbx_strand_id
1 'polypeptide(L)' 'MSDANALKDQGNKAFAAKDYDKAIELFSKAIALDPQNHVLFSNRSAAKAGKKQYDAAL' A
#
# COMPACT_ATOMS: atom_id res chain seq x y z
N MET A 1 -1.62 -16.93 -8.88
CA MET A 1 -1.28 -15.82 -7.97
C MET A 1 -2.56 -15.44 -7.25
N SER A 2 -2.59 -15.44 -5.92
CA SER A 2 -3.77 -14.98 -5.18
C SER A 2 -3.99 -13.49 -5.42
N ASP A 3 -5.26 -13.07 -5.51
CA ASP A 3 -5.64 -11.68 -5.81
C ASP A 3 -5.01 -10.68 -4.82
N ALA A 4 -4.84 -11.08 -3.55
CA ALA A 4 -4.14 -10.29 -2.54
C ALA A 4 -2.66 -10.03 -2.88
N ASN A 5 -1.97 -11.03 -3.45
CA ASN A 5 -0.56 -10.88 -3.86
C ASN A 5 -0.42 -9.96 -5.08
N ALA A 6 -1.35 -10.06 -6.04
CA ALA A 6 -1.38 -9.14 -7.18
C ALA A 6 -1.63 -7.69 -6.73
N LEU A 7 -2.58 -7.47 -5.81
CA LEU A 7 -2.86 -6.15 -5.23
C LEU A 7 -1.68 -5.61 -4.42
N LYS A 8 -0.99 -6.47 -3.65
CA LYS A 8 0.26 -6.12 -2.95
C LYS A 8 1.32 -5.64 -3.93
N ASP A 9 1.53 -6.36 -5.03
CA ASP A 9 2.56 -5.99 -6.02
C ASP A 9 2.20 -4.70 -6.75
N GLN A 10 0.92 -4.48 -7.06
CA GLN A 10 0.45 -3.20 -7.59
C GLN A 10 0.62 -2.06 -6.57
N GLY A 11 0.33 -2.31 -5.29
CA GLY A 11 0.52 -1.34 -4.21
C GLY A 11 1.99 -0.95 -4.04
N ASN A 12 2.90 -1.92 -4.15
CA ASN A 12 4.34 -1.67 -4.14
C ASN A 12 4.78 -0.82 -5.34
N LYS A 13 4.24 -1.06 -6.54
CA LYS A 13 4.51 -0.22 -7.72
C LYS A 13 4.00 1.22 -7.54
N ALA A 14 2.79 1.39 -7.00
CA ALA A 14 2.25 2.71 -6.68
C ALA A 14 3.10 3.44 -5.63
N PHE A 15 3.52 2.74 -4.58
CA PHE A 15 4.41 3.27 -3.55
C PHE A 15 5.76 3.74 -4.15
N ALA A 16 6.36 2.94 -5.04
CA ALA A 16 7.59 3.31 -5.73
C ALA A 16 7.42 4.53 -6.65
N ALA A 17 6.23 4.70 -7.25
CA ALA A 17 5.85 5.88 -8.02
C ALA A 17 5.53 7.11 -7.16
N LYS A 18 5.64 7.01 -5.82
CA LYS A 18 5.20 8.03 -4.84
C LYS A 18 3.71 8.36 -4.91
N ASP A 19 2.93 7.52 -5.57
CA ASP A 19 1.47 7.58 -5.56
C ASP A 19 0.96 6.88 -4.29
N TYR A 20 1.13 7.58 -3.17
CA TYR A 20 0.87 7.03 -1.85
C TYR A 20 -0.62 6.75 -1.61
N ASP A 21 -1.51 7.55 -2.17
CA ASP A 21 -2.96 7.32 -2.06
C ASP A 21 -3.38 6.02 -2.73
N LYS A 22 -2.93 5.80 -3.96
CA LYS A 22 -3.21 4.54 -4.67
C LYS A 22 -2.56 3.34 -3.97
N ALA A 23 -1.36 3.51 -3.43
CA ALA A 23 -0.71 2.45 -2.65
C ALA A 23 -1.55 2.06 -1.41
N ILE A 24 -2.06 3.05 -0.66
CA ILE A 24 -2.91 2.81 0.52
C ILE A 24 -4.20 2.07 0.14
N GLU A 25 -4.84 2.45 -0.96
CA GLU A 25 -6.05 1.79 -1.45
C GLU A 25 -5.77 0.33 -1.81
N LEU A 26 -4.72 0.08 -2.61
CA LEU A 26 -4.34 -1.25 -3.06
C LEU A 26 -3.97 -2.17 -1.89
N PHE A 27 -3.19 -1.70 -0.91
CA PHE A 27 -2.90 -2.48 0.29
C PHE A 27 -4.15 -2.72 1.13
N SER A 28 -5.10 -1.78 1.19
CA SER A 28 -6.36 -1.99 1.93
C SER A 28 -7.25 -3.06 1.27
N LYS A 29 -7.31 -3.08 -0.07
CA LYS A 29 -7.97 -4.16 -0.81
C LYS A 29 -7.26 -5.50 -0.59
N ALA A 30 -5.93 -5.52 -0.61
CA ALA A 30 -5.17 -6.73 -0.34
C ALA A 30 -5.44 -7.27 1.09
N ILE A 31 -5.52 -6.39 2.10
CA ILE A 31 -5.85 -6.75 3.49
C ILE A 31 -7.27 -7.34 3.59
N ALA A 32 -8.23 -6.81 2.83
CA ALA A 32 -9.59 -7.36 2.83
C ALA A 32 -9.65 -8.79 2.26
N LEU A 33 -8.71 -9.15 1.37
CA LEU A 33 -8.62 -10.50 0.80
C LEU A 33 -7.75 -11.45 1.64
N ASP A 34 -6.71 -10.92 2.29
CA ASP A 34 -5.78 -11.68 3.13
C ASP A 34 -5.47 -10.91 4.43
N PRO A 35 -6.39 -10.92 5.40
CA PRO A 35 -6.24 -10.18 6.64
C PRO A 35 -5.19 -10.80 7.59
N GLN A 36 -4.73 -12.02 7.31
CA GLN A 36 -3.70 -12.69 8.11
C GLN A 36 -2.28 -12.27 7.70
N ASN A 37 -2.13 -11.63 6.55
CA ASN A 37 -0.85 -11.20 6.04
C ASN A 37 -0.44 -9.83 6.61
N HIS A 38 0.31 -9.90 7.72
CA HIS A 38 0.83 -8.72 8.42
C HIS A 38 1.71 -7.81 7.53
N VAL A 39 2.33 -8.33 6.47
CA VAL A 39 3.15 -7.53 5.54
C VAL A 39 2.30 -6.45 4.87
N LEU A 40 1.03 -6.72 4.57
CA LEU A 40 0.14 -5.76 3.93
C LEU A 40 -0.16 -4.55 4.84
N PHE A 41 -0.25 -4.78 6.14
CA PHE A 41 -0.42 -3.72 7.12
C PHE A 41 0.82 -2.85 7.23
N SER A 42 2.01 -3.47 7.26
CA SER A 42 3.30 -2.75 7.24
C SER A 42 3.45 -1.89 5.99
N ASN A 43 3.14 -2.44 4.81
CA ASN A 43 3.21 -1.72 3.55
C ASN A 43 2.22 -0.54 3.49
N ARG A 44 1.00 -0.73 3.99
CA ARG A 44 0.01 0.36 4.11
C ARG A 44 0.49 1.46 5.06
N SER A 45 1.10 1.09 6.18
CA SER A 45 1.67 2.06 7.13
C SER A 45 2.81 2.86 6.51
N ALA A 46 3.71 2.20 5.77
CA ALA A 46 4.76 2.87 5.02
C ALA A 46 4.18 3.86 3.99
N ALA A 47 3.13 3.47 3.26
CA ALA A 47 2.45 4.35 2.31
C ALA A 47 1.82 5.58 2.99
N LYS A 48 1.16 5.42 4.14
CA LYS A 48 0.63 6.55 4.92
C LYS A 48 1.73 7.49 5.42
N ALA A 49 2.85 6.94 5.87
CA ALA A 49 3.99 7.73 6.31
C ALA A 49 4.60 8.53 5.14
N GLY A 50 4.79 7.88 3.99
CA GLY A 50 5.25 8.52 2.76
C GLY A 50 4.32 9.65 2.30
N LYS A 51 2.99 9.43 2.35
CA LYS A 51 2.00 10.48 2.05
C LYS A 51 2.18 11.70 2.95
N LYS A 52 2.22 11.50 4.27
CA LYS A 52 2.36 12.60 5.23
C LYS A 52 3.64 13.40 5.01
N GLN A 53 4.74 12.73 4.66
CA GLN A 53 6.01 13.39 4.35
C GLN A 53 5.96 14.19 3.05
N TYR A 54 5.25 13.67 2.04
CA TYR A 54 5.07 14.35 0.76
C TYR A 54 4.14 15.56 0.88
N ASP A 55 3.03 15.40 1.60
CA ASP A 55 2.08 16.49 1.88
C ASP A 55 2.74 17.62 2.70
N ALA A 56 3.71 17.31 3.56
CA ALA A 56 4.46 18.30 4.34
C ALA A 56 5.61 18.96 3.55
N ALA A 57 5.98 18.42 2.39
CA ALA A 57 7.06 18.94 1.55
C ALA A 57 6.57 19.87 0.42
N LEU A 58 5.25 20.00 0.26
CA LEU A 58 4.56 20.91 -0.65
C LEU A 58 4.16 22.21 0.07
#